data_AF-A0A8H9HXH0-F1
#
_entry.id   AF-A0A8H9HXH0-F1
#
_cell.length_a   1.000
_cell.length_b   1.000
_cell.length_c   1.000
_cell.angle_alpha   90.00
_cell.angle_beta   90.00
_cell.angle_gamma   90.00
#
_symmetry.space_group_name_H-M   'P 1'
#
loop_
_entity.id
_entity.type
_entity.pdbx_description
1 polymer ?
#
loop_
_entity_poly.entity_id
_entity_poly.type
_entity_poly.pdbx_seq_one_letter_code
_entity_poly.pdbx_strand_id
1 'polypeptide(L)'
;MRAERAPFLESDAVPSPDGTDPDEEMQWPGTKLQQSPFFLDIQQAVIKRRLTTSAPDYVGYLPTVSAYLQLPQPKRQQAYGAITRVLSETVEIAADIIVHLARRRSG
;
A
#
# COMPACT_ATOMS: atom_id res chain seq x y z
N MET A 1 -13.88 -27.31 22.73
CA MET A 1 -13.34 -25.95 22.59
C MET A 1 -13.08 -25.73 21.11
N ARG A 2 -13.92 -24.92 20.45
CA ARG A 2 -13.86 -24.69 18.99
C ARG A 2 -12.76 -23.65 18.76
N ALA A 3 -11.65 -24.04 18.16
CA ALA A 3 -10.60 -23.10 17.79
C ALA A 3 -11.19 -22.09 16.79
N GLU A 4 -11.24 -20.81 17.19
CA GLU A 4 -11.53 -19.71 16.27
C GLU A 4 -10.44 -19.72 15.20
N ARG A 5 -10.79 -20.17 13.99
CA ARG A 5 -10.01 -19.85 12.80
C ARG A 5 -10.13 -18.35 12.64
N ALA A 6 -9.08 -17.60 12.97
CA ALA A 6 -9.01 -16.17 12.71
C ALA A 6 -9.37 -15.95 11.22
N PRO A 7 -10.48 -15.27 10.91
CA PRO A 7 -10.92 -15.10 9.52
C PRO A 7 -10.07 -14.09 8.73
N PHE A 8 -9.03 -13.52 9.35
CA PHE A 8 -8.17 -12.49 8.79
C PHE A 8 -6.70 -12.81 9.06
N LEU A 9 -5.83 -12.38 8.15
CA LEU A 9 -4.38 -12.48 8.31
C LEU A 9 -3.92 -11.56 9.44
N GLU A 10 -2.83 -11.95 10.11
CA GLU A 10 -2.15 -11.11 11.11
C GLU A 10 -1.57 -9.83 10.47
N SER A 11 -1.26 -9.87 9.17
CA SER A 11 -0.87 -8.72 8.37
C SER A 11 -1.30 -8.91 6.92
N ASP A 12 -1.75 -7.82 6.28
CA ASP A 12 -1.98 -7.74 4.83
C ASP A 12 -0.83 -7.03 4.10
N ALA A 13 0.29 -6.76 4.80
CA ALA A 13 1.42 -6.06 4.24
C ALA A 13 2.01 -6.82 3.04
N VAL A 14 2.21 -6.12 1.94
CA VAL A 14 2.93 -6.63 0.78
C VAL A 14 4.43 -6.46 1.04
N PRO A 15 5.22 -7.54 1.03
CA PRO A 15 6.66 -7.44 1.30
C PRO A 15 7.37 -6.59 0.24
N SER A 16 8.46 -5.91 0.63
CA SER A 16 9.29 -5.18 -0.33
C SER A 16 9.75 -6.12 -1.46
N PRO A 17 9.73 -5.68 -2.73
CA PRO A 17 10.14 -6.52 -3.87
C PRO A 17 11.55 -7.10 -3.78
N ASP A 18 12.45 -6.47 -3.03
CA ASP A 18 13.81 -6.92 -2.82
C ASP A 18 14.10 -7.49 -1.43
N GLY A 19 13.05 -7.71 -0.63
CA GLY A 19 13.15 -8.27 0.72
C GLY A 19 13.63 -7.29 1.79
N THR A 20 13.75 -5.99 1.49
CA THR A 20 14.03 -4.96 2.50
C THR A 20 12.99 -5.01 3.62
N ASP A 21 13.45 -5.04 4.87
CA ASP A 21 12.59 -5.05 6.05
C ASP A 21 11.83 -3.72 6.16
N PRO A 22 10.53 -3.70 6.51
CA PRO A 22 9.73 -2.48 6.59
C PRO A 22 10.27 -1.44 7.58
N ASP A 23 11.08 -1.84 8.56
CA ASP A 23 11.66 -0.93 9.57
C ASP A 23 13.00 -0.31 9.11
N GLU A 24 13.53 -0.70 7.95
CA GLU A 24 14.75 -0.11 7.40
C GLU A 24 14.55 1.36 6.99
N GLU A 25 15.56 2.20 7.25
CA GLU A 25 15.49 3.63 6.93
C GLU A 25 15.33 3.91 5.43
N MET A 26 15.96 3.08 4.58
CA MET A 26 15.86 3.16 3.13
C MET A 26 15.02 2.00 2.61
N GLN A 27 13.85 2.32 2.06
CA GLN A 27 12.92 1.35 1.48
C GLN A 27 13.13 1.22 -0.03
N TRP A 28 12.70 0.10 -0.61
CA TRP A 28 12.66 -0.05 -2.06
C TRP A 28 11.77 1.04 -2.71
N PRO A 29 12.17 1.61 -3.87
CA PRO A 29 13.32 1.27 -4.70
C PRO A 29 14.66 1.94 -4.30
N GLY A 30 14.72 2.68 -3.20
CA GLY A 30 15.93 3.39 -2.75
C GLY A 30 17.15 2.49 -2.55
N THR A 31 16.95 1.30 -1.98
CA THR A 31 17.97 0.24 -1.87
C THR A 31 18.54 -0.17 -3.24
N LYS A 32 17.72 -0.24 -4.28
CA LYS A 32 18.16 -0.49 -5.66
C LYS A 32 18.91 0.68 -6.25
N LEU A 33 18.51 1.91 -5.93
CA LEU A 33 19.23 3.11 -6.36
C LEU A 33 20.63 3.18 -5.72
N GLN A 34 20.77 2.79 -4.45
CA GLN A 34 22.08 2.71 -3.77
C GLN A 34 23.02 1.66 -4.40
N GLN A 35 22.47 0.52 -4.84
CA GLN A 35 23.23 -0.53 -5.52
C GLN A 35 23.63 -0.15 -6.95
N SER A 36 22.96 0.84 -7.54
CA SER A 36 23.18 1.23 -8.93
C SER A 36 24.47 2.05 -9.10
N PRO A 37 25.33 1.71 -10.09
CA PRO A 37 26.52 2.50 -10.37
C PRO A 37 26.19 3.85 -11.03
N PHE A 38 24.94 4.11 -11.41
CA PHE A 38 24.55 5.34 -12.13
C PHE A 38 24.21 6.52 -11.21
N PHE A 39 24.07 6.28 -9.91
CA PHE A 39 23.56 7.26 -8.96
C PHE A 39 24.49 7.46 -7.75
N LEU A 40 24.34 8.61 -7.11
CA LEU A 40 25.00 9.07 -5.89
C LEU A 40 23.99 9.85 -5.06
N ASP A 41 24.31 10.10 -3.80
CA ASP A 41 23.54 10.98 -2.92
C ASP A 41 22.06 10.64 -2.89
N ILE A 42 21.76 9.34 -2.72
CA ILE A 42 20.40 8.82 -2.66
C ILE A 42 19.80 9.26 -1.32
N GLN A 43 18.69 9.97 -1.40
CA GLN A 43 17.92 10.41 -0.26
C GLN A 43 16.50 9.85 -0.36
N GLN A 44 15.92 9.57 0.80
CA GLN A 44 14.52 9.20 0.93
C GLN A 44 13.82 10.22 1.83
N ALA A 45 12.61 10.59 1.45
CA ALA A 45 11.74 11.41 2.28
C ALA A 45 10.31 10.86 2.23
N VAL A 46 9.58 11.03 3.34
CA VAL A 46 8.16 10.71 3.42
C VAL A 46 7.35 12.00 3.38
N ILE A 47 6.56 12.16 2.32
CA ILE A 47 5.56 13.22 2.25
C ILE A 47 4.30 12.68 2.92
N LYS A 48 4.07 13.13 4.16
CA LYS A 48 2.88 12.73 4.91
C LYS A 48 1.63 13.32 4.28
N ARG A 49 0.65 12.47 4.01
CA ARG A 49 -0.63 12.85 3.39
C ARG A 49 -1.76 12.06 4.02
N ARG A 50 -2.70 12.78 4.61
CA ARG A 50 -3.95 12.23 5.14
C ARG A 50 -5.08 12.77 4.28
N LEU A 51 -5.91 11.87 3.77
CA LEU A 51 -7.07 12.19 2.97
C LEU A 51 -8.32 11.72 3.69
N THR A 52 -9.42 12.41 3.44
CA THR A 52 -10.75 11.99 3.86
C THR A 52 -11.62 11.84 2.63
N THR A 53 -12.44 10.81 2.60
CA THR A 53 -13.41 10.57 1.54
C THR A 53 -14.69 9.97 2.11
N SER A 54 -15.78 9.96 1.35
CA SER A 54 -17.01 9.30 1.79
C SER A 54 -16.90 7.78 1.64
N ALA A 55 -17.65 7.01 2.43
CA ALA A 55 -17.71 5.56 2.25
C ALA A 55 -18.13 5.12 0.83
N PRO A 56 -19.15 5.73 0.17
CA PRO A 56 -19.48 5.42 -1.21
C PRO A 56 -18.32 5.67 -2.18
N ASP A 57 -17.59 6.78 -2.04
CA ASP A 57 -16.46 7.10 -2.92
C ASP A 57 -15.29 6.13 -2.71
N TYR A 58 -15.00 5.78 -1.46
CA TYR A 58 -13.98 4.79 -1.14
C TYR A 58 -14.30 3.42 -1.76
N VAL A 59 -15.55 2.96 -1.62
CA VAL A 59 -16.01 1.70 -2.24
C VAL A 59 -16.00 1.81 -3.77
N GLY A 60 -16.31 2.99 -4.33
CA GLY A 60 -16.23 3.29 -5.76
C GLY A 60 -14.81 3.27 -6.32
N TYR A 61 -13.80 3.47 -5.48
CA TYR A 61 -12.38 3.35 -5.83
C TYR A 61 -11.90 1.88 -5.86
N LEU A 62 -12.43 1.00 -5.01
CA LEU A 62 -11.96 -0.41 -4.94
C LEU A 62 -11.93 -1.17 -6.27
N PRO A 63 -12.85 -0.96 -7.23
CA PRO A 63 -12.75 -1.53 -8.58
C PRO A 63 -11.50 -1.17 -9.37
N THR A 64 -10.72 -0.15 -8.98
CA THR A 64 -9.44 0.17 -9.64
C THR A 64 -8.26 -0.56 -9.00
N VAL A 65 -8.45 -1.19 -7.85
CA VAL A 65 -7.39 -1.89 -7.12
C VAL A 65 -7.28 -3.33 -7.61
N SER A 66 -6.08 -3.75 -7.99
CA SER A 66 -5.83 -5.07 -8.60
C SER A 66 -6.36 -6.24 -7.77
N ALA A 67 -6.26 -6.17 -6.45
CA ALA A 67 -6.76 -7.20 -5.53
C ALA A 67 -8.26 -7.46 -5.71
N TYR A 68 -9.06 -6.42 -5.97
CA TYR A 68 -10.50 -6.56 -6.22
C TYR A 68 -10.78 -6.85 -7.69
N LEU A 69 -10.01 -6.28 -8.63
CA LEU A 69 -10.14 -6.56 -10.07
C LEU A 69 -10.00 -8.05 -10.39
N GLN A 70 -9.10 -8.74 -9.69
CA GLN A 70 -8.83 -10.17 -9.89
C GLN A 70 -9.89 -11.10 -9.28
N LEU A 71 -10.81 -10.59 -8.47
CA LEU A 71 -11.88 -11.40 -7.89
C LEU A 71 -12.96 -11.75 -8.94
N PRO A 72 -13.48 -13.00 -8.94
CA PRO A 72 -14.70 -13.32 -9.67
C PRO A 72 -15.85 -12.38 -9.27
N GLN A 73 -16.69 -11.97 -10.23
CA GLN A 73 -17.73 -10.95 -10.04
C GLN A 73 -18.61 -11.19 -8.79
N PRO A 74 -19.10 -12.41 -8.48
CA PRO A 74 -19.91 -12.63 -7.27
C PRO A 74 -19.15 -12.35 -5.98
N LYS A 75 -17.88 -12.77 -5.90
CA LYS A 75 -17.01 -12.54 -4.74
C LYS A 75 -16.67 -11.06 -4.59
N ARG A 76 -16.46 -10.37 -5.71
CA ARG A 76 -16.18 -8.93 -5.73
C ARG A 76 -17.35 -8.12 -5.17
N GLN A 77 -18.58 -8.43 -5.59
CA GLN A 77 -19.79 -7.77 -5.06
C GLN A 77 -20.02 -8.07 -3.58
N GLN A 78 -19.77 -9.33 -3.16
CA GLN A 78 -19.82 -9.70 -1.75
C GLN A 78 -18.81 -8.89 -0.92
N ALA A 79 -17.58 -8.74 -1.41
CA ALA A 79 -16.54 -7.97 -0.74
C ALA A 79 -16.95 -6.50 -0.58
N TYR A 80 -17.45 -5.85 -1.64
CA TYR A 80 -17.92 -4.47 -1.56
C TYR A 80 -19.05 -4.32 -0.55
N GLY A 81 -20.06 -5.20 -0.58
CA GLY A 81 -21.16 -5.16 0.38
C GLY A 81 -20.72 -5.38 1.82
N ALA A 82 -19.72 -6.24 2.06
CA ALA A 82 -19.14 -6.44 3.40
C ALA A 82 -18.38 -5.20 3.88
N ILE A 83 -17.58 -4.59 3.01
CA ILE A 83 -16.80 -3.37 3.31
C ILE A 83 -17.74 -2.18 3.58
N THR A 84 -18.74 -1.94 2.74
CA THR A 84 -19.71 -0.85 2.94
C THR A 84 -20.39 -0.91 4.31
N ARG A 85 -20.66 -2.11 4.84
CA ARG A 85 -21.36 -2.28 6.13
C ARG A 85 -20.53 -1.89 7.35
N VAL A 86 -19.20 -1.85 7.24
CA VAL A 86 -18.30 -1.60 8.37
C VAL A 86 -17.63 -0.23 8.31
N LEU A 87 -17.66 0.43 7.16
CA LEU A 87 -17.10 1.77 7.01
C LEU A 87 -17.96 2.80 7.72
N SER A 88 -17.29 3.76 8.38
CA SER A 88 -17.91 5.01 8.81
C SER A 88 -18.30 5.88 7.61
N GLU A 89 -19.17 6.86 7.82
CA GLU A 89 -19.59 7.80 6.77
C GLU A 89 -18.38 8.49 6.10
N THR A 90 -17.40 8.88 6.91
CA THR A 90 -16.10 9.40 6.47
C THR A 90 -15.02 8.36 6.68
N VAL A 91 -14.24 8.11 5.64
CA VAL A 91 -13.08 7.20 5.63
C VAL A 91 -11.82 8.03 5.59
N GLU A 92 -10.93 7.80 6.56
CA GLU A 92 -9.59 8.36 6.56
C GLU A 92 -8.61 7.44 5.80
N ILE A 93 -7.77 8.03 4.97
CA ILE A 93 -6.77 7.31 4.17
C ILE A 93 -5.39 7.91 4.47
N ALA A 94 -4.47 7.06 4.94
CA ALA A 94 -3.06 7.35 4.94
C ALA A 94 -2.51 7.12 3.52
N ALA A 95 -2.24 8.21 2.80
CA ALA A 95 -1.75 8.20 1.42
C ALA A 95 -0.32 8.72 1.34
N ASP A 96 0.50 8.33 2.32
CA ASP A 96 1.89 8.75 2.45
C ASP A 96 2.68 8.37 1.19
N ILE A 97 3.46 9.32 0.69
CA ILE A 97 4.28 9.12 -0.51
C ILE A 97 5.73 9.04 -0.06
N ILE A 98 6.36 7.88 -0.28
CA ILE A 98 7.80 7.73 -0.14
C ILE A 98 8.42 8.21 -1.45
N VAL A 99 9.28 9.21 -1.35
CA VAL A 99 10.00 9.79 -2.50
C VAL A 99 11.48 9.49 -2.35
N HIS A 100 12.08 9.04 -3.45
CA HIS A 100 13.53 8.86 -3.57
C HIS A 100 14.10 9.91 -4.52
N LEU A 101 15.08 10.66 -4.04
CA LEU A 101 15.87 11.59 -4.85
C LEU A 101 17.28 11.02 -5.00
N ALA A 102 17.80 11.02 -6.21
CA ALA A 102 19.16 10.55 -6.48
C ALA A 102 19.86 11.51 -7.46
N ARG A 103 21.14 11.79 -7.20
CA ARG A 103 21.99 12.52 -8.14
C ARG A 103 22.57 11.55 -9.16
N ARG A 104 22.47 11.88 -10.44
CA ARG A 104 23.13 11.10 -11.50
C ARG A 104 24.66 11.28 -11.42
N ARG A 105 25.42 10.19 -11.58
CA ARG A 105 26.87 10.27 -11.78
C ARG A 105 27.17 10.95 -13.11
N SER A 106 28.00 11.99 -13.07
CA SER A 106 28.71 12.45 -14.27
C SER A 106 29.67 11.35 -14.68
N GLY A 107 29.62 10.95 -15.95
CA GLY A 107 30.63 10.05 -16.53
C GLY A 107 31.98 10.74 -16.68
#